data_AF-I9WG96-F1
#
_entry.id   AF-I9WG96-F1
#
_cell.length_a   1.000
_cell.length_b   1.000
_cell.length_c   1.000
_cell.angle_alpha   90.00
_cell.angle_beta   90.00
_cell.angle_gamma   90.00
#
_symmetry.space_group_name_H-M   'P 1'
#
loop_
_entity.id
_entity.type
_entity.pdbx_description
1 polymer ?
#
loop_
_entity_poly.entity_id
_entity_poly.type
_entity_poly.pdbx_seq_one_letter_code
_entity_poly.pdbx_strand_id
1 'polypeptide(L)'
;MITETGAGLPDANCYVTLAEADAYFADRHRTAWAAASDGAREGALIRATDYIDSNYRFGDSATAAQALALPLIAQTTIPAALKKAVIELAFIALAEDLVAPAPASITETEKKLGSMSTKVVYSTPDTPRDRFEVITAILARIARPRSSSVSEIRLLP
;
A
#
# COMPACT_ATOMS: atom_id res chain seq x y z
N MET A 1 12.99 -11.44 -9.51
CA MET A 1 12.39 -10.07 -9.52
C MET A 1 12.99 -9.23 -10.65
N ILE A 2 12.25 -8.28 -11.25
CA ILE A 2 12.77 -7.33 -12.26
C ILE A 2 12.63 -5.90 -11.71
N THR A 3 13.75 -5.21 -11.53
CA THR A 3 13.79 -3.88 -10.91
C THR A 3 13.72 -2.76 -11.94
N GLU A 4 12.86 -1.77 -11.73
CA GLU A 4 12.80 -0.55 -12.53
C GLU A 4 14.08 0.29 -12.34
N THR A 5 14.60 0.82 -13.45
CA THR A 5 15.88 1.56 -13.50
C THR A 5 15.70 3.05 -13.79
N GLY A 6 14.46 3.49 -14.01
CA GLY A 6 14.10 4.80 -14.53
C GLY A 6 13.92 4.83 -16.06
N ALA A 7 14.06 3.69 -16.72
CA ALA A 7 13.88 3.53 -18.16
C ALA A 7 12.42 3.30 -18.56
N GLY A 8 11.54 2.93 -17.62
CA GLY A 8 10.14 2.59 -17.90
C GLY A 8 10.02 1.23 -18.55
N LEU A 9 10.55 0.22 -17.87
CA LEU A 9 10.59 -1.15 -18.38
C LEU A 9 9.18 -1.75 -18.43
N PRO A 10 8.83 -2.50 -19.49
CA PRO A 10 7.50 -3.09 -19.64
C PRO A 10 7.27 -4.33 -18.77
N ASP A 11 8.31 -4.83 -18.11
CA ASP A 11 8.31 -6.05 -17.30
C ASP A 11 8.84 -5.83 -15.87
N ALA A 12 9.12 -4.58 -15.47
CA ALA A 12 9.49 -4.27 -14.10
C ALA A 12 8.34 -4.58 -13.13
N ASN A 13 8.68 -5.19 -11.99
CA ASN A 13 7.73 -5.51 -10.93
C ASN A 13 8.22 -5.08 -9.54
N CYS A 14 9.32 -4.33 -9.47
CA CYS A 14 9.80 -3.75 -8.22
C CYS A 14 10.58 -2.45 -8.46
N TYR A 15 10.56 -1.54 -7.49
CA TYR A 15 11.36 -0.31 -7.49
C TYR A 15 12.75 -0.45 -6.84
N VAL A 16 13.03 -1.61 -6.24
CA VAL A 16 14.23 -1.86 -5.42
C VAL A 16 14.83 -3.21 -5.78
N THR A 17 16.15 -3.32 -5.72
CA THR A 17 16.85 -4.60 -5.86
C THR A 17 16.90 -5.35 -4.51
N LEU A 18 17.06 -6.68 -4.55
CA LEU A 18 17.23 -7.46 -3.30
C LEU A 18 18.45 -6.98 -2.49
N ALA A 19 19.54 -6.64 -3.17
CA ALA A 19 20.75 -6.14 -2.54
C ALA A 19 20.57 -4.78 -1.81
N GLU A 20 19.79 -3.86 -2.40
CA GLU A 20 19.46 -2.58 -1.73
C GLU A 20 18.63 -2.82 -0.45
N ALA A 21 17.66 -3.73 -0.49
CA ALA A 21 16.86 -4.08 0.68
C ALA A 21 17.70 -4.77 1.77
N ASP A 22 18.59 -5.70 1.38
CA ASP A 22 19.50 -6.39 2.29
C ASP A 22 20.43 -5.42 3.01
N ALA A 23 21.03 -4.47 2.28
CA ALA A 23 21.85 -3.42 2.89
C ALA A 23 21.04 -2.56 3.88
N TYR A 24 19.83 -2.14 3.47
CA TYR A 24 18.95 -1.33 4.32
C TYR A 24 18.60 -2.00 5.66
N PHE A 25 18.32 -3.30 5.61
CA PHE A 25 17.94 -4.09 6.78
C PHE A 25 19.13 -4.55 7.63
N ALA A 26 20.30 -4.74 7.02
CA ALA A 26 21.55 -5.00 7.73
C ALA A 26 21.91 -3.82 8.64
N ASP A 27 21.84 -2.58 8.13
CA ASP A 27 22.08 -1.34 8.90
C ASP A 27 21.14 -1.19 10.12
N ARG A 28 19.98 -1.86 10.09
CA ARG A 28 18.94 -1.81 11.13
C ARG A 28 18.86 -3.08 11.95
N HIS A 29 19.79 -4.03 11.76
CA HIS A 29 19.82 -5.31 12.44
C HIS A 29 18.48 -6.08 12.39
N ARG A 30 17.77 -6.03 11.25
CA ARG A 30 16.52 -6.77 11.05
C ARG A 30 16.81 -8.23 10.69
N THR A 31 17.20 -9.02 11.68
CA THR A 31 17.58 -10.44 11.48
C THR A 31 16.47 -11.30 10.89
N ALA A 32 15.20 -10.99 11.18
CA ALA A 32 14.06 -11.69 10.60
C ALA A 32 14.01 -11.58 9.06
N TRP A 33 14.46 -10.46 8.48
CA TRP A 33 14.60 -10.33 7.03
C TRP A 33 15.67 -11.28 6.49
N ALA A 34 16.86 -11.24 7.08
CA ALA A 34 18.00 -12.08 6.66
C ALA A 34 17.75 -13.59 6.85
N ALA A 35 16.84 -13.98 7.75
CA ALA A 35 16.46 -15.37 7.97
C ALA A 35 15.50 -15.92 6.90
N ALA A 36 14.84 -15.06 6.12
CA ALA A 36 13.93 -15.48 5.07
C ALA A 36 14.69 -15.83 3.77
N SER A 37 14.12 -16.76 2.99
CA SER A 37 14.70 -17.13 1.70
C SER A 37 14.64 -15.97 0.71
N ASP A 38 15.55 -15.97 -0.27
CA ASP A 38 15.60 -14.96 -1.34
C ASP A 38 14.26 -14.84 -2.05
N GLY A 39 13.62 -15.97 -2.40
CA GLY A 39 12.30 -15.97 -3.02
C GLY A 39 11.20 -15.35 -2.16
N ALA A 40 11.24 -15.53 -0.83
CA ALA A 40 10.26 -14.91 0.07
C ALA A 40 10.49 -13.39 0.16
N ARG A 41 11.75 -12.95 0.23
CA ARG A 41 12.15 -11.54 0.26
C ARG A 41 11.81 -10.83 -1.06
N GLU A 42 12.15 -11.42 -2.20
CA GLU A 42 11.77 -10.92 -3.52
C GLU A 42 10.24 -10.82 -3.66
N GLY A 43 9.51 -11.87 -3.28
CA GLY A 43 8.05 -11.86 -3.32
C GLY A 43 7.45 -10.77 -2.43
N ALA A 44 8.05 -10.49 -1.28
CA ALA A 44 7.60 -9.42 -0.38
C ALA A 44 7.83 -8.01 -0.98
N LEU A 45 8.96 -7.79 -1.66
CA LEU A 45 9.25 -6.53 -2.37
C LEU A 45 8.29 -6.29 -3.54
N ILE A 46 7.93 -7.34 -4.28
CA ILE A 46 6.95 -7.26 -5.35
C ILE A 46 5.57 -6.90 -4.78
N ARG A 47 5.09 -7.63 -3.75
CA ARG A 47 3.80 -7.32 -3.09
C ARG A 47 3.74 -5.90 -2.53
N ALA A 48 4.84 -5.41 -1.95
CA ALA A 48 4.93 -4.04 -1.48
C ALA A 48 4.84 -3.02 -2.63
N THR A 49 5.47 -3.30 -3.77
CA THR A 49 5.39 -2.47 -4.97
C THR A 49 3.97 -2.43 -5.52
N ASP A 50 3.33 -3.60 -5.68
CA ASP A 50 1.94 -3.72 -6.15
C ASP A 50 0.97 -2.93 -5.27
N TYR A 51 1.16 -3.04 -3.95
CA TYR A 51 0.34 -2.29 -2.99
C TYR A 51 0.50 -0.78 -3.20
N ILE A 52 1.73 -0.29 -3.32
CA ILE A 52 1.99 1.15 -3.48
C ILE A 52 1.41 1.67 -4.79
N ASP A 53 1.62 0.98 -5.92
CA ASP A 53 1.09 1.42 -7.22
C ASP A 53 -0.44 1.41 -7.26
N SER A 54 -1.05 0.44 -6.57
CA SER A 54 -2.50 0.30 -6.47
C SER A 54 -3.14 1.35 -5.57
N ASN A 55 -2.45 1.82 -4.52
CA ASN A 55 -3.03 2.70 -3.50
C ASN A 55 -2.60 4.16 -3.61
N TYR A 56 -1.56 4.48 -4.36
CA TYR A 56 -1.04 5.85 -4.49
C TYR A 56 -1.02 6.32 -5.95
N ARG A 57 -1.01 7.64 -6.13
CA ARG A 57 -0.80 8.33 -7.41
C ARG A 57 0.40 9.24 -7.30
N PHE A 58 1.35 9.07 -8.22
CA PHE A 58 2.61 9.83 -8.28
C PHE A 58 2.58 10.95 -9.32
N GLY A 59 1.84 10.75 -10.42
CA GLY A 59 1.75 11.66 -11.56
C GLY A 59 1.48 10.88 -12.84
N ASP A 60 1.72 11.51 -13.99
CA ASP A 60 1.61 10.87 -15.29
C ASP A 60 2.89 10.10 -15.63
N SER A 61 2.72 8.83 -15.98
CA SER A 61 3.78 7.92 -16.41
C SER A 61 4.52 8.44 -17.64
N ALA A 62 5.83 8.21 -17.72
CA ALA A 62 6.67 8.70 -18.81
C ALA A 62 6.33 8.04 -20.14
N THR A 63 5.93 6.76 -20.10
CA THR A 63 5.55 5.99 -21.28
C THR A 63 4.25 5.23 -21.01
N ALA A 64 3.53 4.87 -22.08
CA ALA A 64 2.36 3.99 -21.97
C ALA A 64 2.73 2.50 -21.83
N ALA A 65 4.01 2.15 -22.05
CA ALA A 65 4.48 0.77 -22.07
C ALA A 65 5.12 0.32 -20.75
N GLN A 66 5.53 1.25 -19.88
CA GLN A 66 6.12 0.91 -18.58
C GLN A 66 5.10 0.16 -17.71
N ALA A 67 5.59 -0.84 -16.98
CA ALA A 67 4.75 -1.68 -16.12
C ALA A 67 4.31 -0.96 -14.83
N LEU A 68 5.18 -0.10 -14.29
CA LEU A 68 4.99 0.55 -12.98
C LEU A 68 4.60 2.03 -13.12
N ALA A 69 4.08 2.61 -12.05
CA ALA A 69 3.65 4.01 -12.03
C ALA A 69 4.79 4.99 -12.35
N LEU A 70 6.02 4.66 -11.95
CA LEU A 70 7.24 5.39 -12.33
C LEU A 70 8.02 4.64 -13.43
N PRO A 71 8.80 5.35 -14.26
CA PRO A 71 9.11 6.78 -14.23
C PRO A 71 7.95 7.70 -14.62
N LEU A 72 8.02 8.98 -14.22
CA LEU A 72 7.07 10.02 -14.62
C LEU A 72 7.63 10.85 -15.77
N ILE A 73 6.77 11.54 -16.53
CA ILE A 73 7.17 12.41 -17.65
C ILE A 73 8.32 13.37 -17.27
N ALA A 74 8.26 13.96 -16.07
CA ALA A 74 9.25 14.92 -15.58
C ALA A 74 10.28 14.33 -14.61
N GLN A 75 10.21 13.03 -14.30
CA GLN A 75 11.07 12.39 -13.30
C GLN A 75 11.31 10.93 -13.66
N THR A 76 12.48 10.65 -14.22
CA THR A 76 12.91 9.28 -14.52
C THR A 76 13.60 8.60 -13.35
N THR A 77 14.22 9.37 -12.45
CA THR A 77 14.86 8.81 -11.25
C THR A 77 13.82 8.33 -10.24
N ILE A 78 13.95 7.08 -9.80
CA ILE A 78 13.12 6.50 -8.74
C ILE A 78 13.44 7.18 -7.39
N PRO A 79 12.48 7.87 -6.74
CA PRO A 79 12.73 8.60 -5.50
C PRO A 79 13.21 7.71 -4.36
N ALA A 80 14.18 8.17 -3.59
CA ALA A 80 14.67 7.44 -2.41
C ALA A 80 13.56 7.17 -1.37
N ALA A 81 12.59 8.08 -1.24
CA ALA A 81 11.43 7.88 -0.38
C ALA A 81 10.54 6.71 -0.85
N LEU A 82 10.36 6.55 -2.16
CA LEU A 82 9.63 5.40 -2.72
C LEU A 82 10.37 4.10 -2.47
N LYS A 83 11.69 4.06 -2.71
CA LYS A 83 12.51 2.88 -2.39
C LYS A 83 12.40 2.50 -0.92
N LYS A 84 12.51 3.48 -0.02
CA LYS A 84 12.33 3.26 1.42
C LYS A 84 10.94 2.73 1.76
N ALA A 85 9.89 3.29 1.18
CA ALA A 85 8.51 2.84 1.38
C ALA A 85 8.32 1.37 0.97
N VAL A 86 8.84 0.98 -0.20
CA VAL A 86 8.81 -0.41 -0.67
C VAL A 86 9.54 -1.33 0.30
N ILE A 87 10.75 -0.96 0.74
CA ILE A 87 11.54 -1.79 1.66
C ILE A 87 10.81 -1.96 2.99
N GLU A 88 10.35 -0.88 3.63
CA GLU A 88 9.65 -0.95 4.93
C GLU A 88 8.35 -1.76 4.83
N LEU A 89 7.56 -1.58 3.76
CA LEU A 89 6.33 -2.33 3.54
C LEU A 89 6.61 -3.80 3.23
N ALA A 90 7.72 -4.12 2.57
CA ALA A 90 8.11 -5.50 2.28
C ALA A 90 8.41 -6.29 3.57
N PHE A 91 8.92 -5.65 4.63
CA PHE A 91 9.09 -6.33 5.91
C PHE A 91 7.75 -6.78 6.50
N ILE A 92 6.71 -5.96 6.35
CA ILE A 92 5.35 -6.30 6.76
C ILE A 92 4.80 -7.40 5.85
N ALA A 93 4.97 -7.25 4.53
CA ALA A 93 4.50 -8.21 3.52
C ALA A 93 5.16 -9.59 3.65
N LEU A 94 6.31 -9.68 4.33
CA LEU A 94 6.98 -10.95 4.64
C LEU A 94 6.25 -11.72 5.75
N ALA A 95 5.61 -11.01 6.67
CA ALA A 95 4.91 -11.59 7.82
C ALA A 95 3.39 -11.75 7.60
N GLU A 96 2.79 -10.90 6.78
CA GLU A 96 1.34 -10.87 6.58
C GLU A 96 0.94 -10.43 5.17
N ASP A 97 -0.34 -10.65 4.83
CA ASP A 97 -0.93 -10.11 3.61
C ASP A 97 -1.22 -8.61 3.77
N LEU A 98 -0.86 -7.83 2.74
CA LEU A 98 -1.07 -6.38 2.70
C LEU A 98 -2.53 -6.04 2.36
N VAL A 99 -3.21 -6.91 1.61
CA VAL A 99 -4.62 -6.77 1.28
C VAL A 99 -5.43 -7.53 2.33
N ALA A 100 -5.79 -6.84 3.42
CA ALA A 100 -6.70 -7.43 4.38
C ALA A 100 -8.07 -7.67 3.71
N PRO A 101 -8.75 -8.81 3.93
CA PRO A 101 -10.16 -8.92 3.59
C PRO A 101 -10.90 -7.82 4.35
N ALA A 102 -11.80 -7.09 3.66
CA ALA A 102 -12.64 -6.10 4.31
C ALA A 102 -13.28 -6.73 5.56
N PRO A 103 -13.28 -6.08 6.74
CA PRO A 103 -14.01 -6.61 7.87
C PRO A 103 -15.46 -6.80 7.40
N ALA A 104 -16.00 -8.00 7.57
CA ALA A 104 -17.42 -8.21 7.41
C ALA A 104 -18.09 -7.31 8.46
N SER A 105 -18.61 -6.16 8.04
CA SER A 105 -19.42 -5.31 8.88
C SER A 105 -20.71 -6.07 9.21
N ILE A 106 -20.70 -6.84 10.30
CA ILE A 106 -21.92 -7.35 10.90
C ILE A 106 -22.58 -6.14 11.58
N THR A 107 -23.44 -5.45 10.83
CA THR A 107 -24.33 -4.43 11.40
C THR A 107 -25.42 -5.16 12.17
N GLU A 108 -25.23 -5.32 13.48
CA GLU A 108 -26.26 -5.84 14.37
C GLU A 108 -27.42 -4.83 14.42
N THR A 109 -28.58 -5.19 13.89
CA THR A 109 -29.77 -4.35 13.89
C THR A 109 -30.68 -4.81 15.04
N GLU A 110 -30.64 -4.15 16.20
CA GLU A 110 -31.60 -4.40 17.28
C GLU A 110 -32.90 -3.61 17.00
N LYS A 111 -34.00 -4.32 16.69
CA LYS A 111 -35.35 -3.75 16.63
C LYS A 111 -36.09 -4.10 17.91
N LYS A 112 -36.40 -3.12 18.76
CA LYS A 112 -37.17 -3.34 19.99
C LYS A 112 -38.65 -2.94 19.83
N LEU A 113 -39.52 -3.93 20.00
CA LEU A 113 -40.96 -3.77 20.16
C LEU A 113 -41.25 -3.25 21.58
N GLY A 114 -42.12 -2.23 21.67
CA GLY A 114 -42.92 -1.91 22.85
C GLY A 114 -42.21 -1.81 24.21
N SER A 115 -42.00 -0.57 24.66
CA SER A 115 -41.82 -0.23 26.08
C SER A 115 -40.63 -0.88 26.81
N MET A 116 -39.41 -0.55 26.41
CA MET A 116 -38.27 -0.28 27.29
C MET A 116 -37.13 0.34 26.46
N SER A 117 -36.66 1.50 26.88
CA SER A 117 -35.66 2.33 26.19
C SER A 117 -34.36 1.56 25.93
N THR A 118 -33.88 1.59 24.69
CA THR A 118 -32.55 1.08 24.34
C THR A 118 -31.77 2.19 23.64
N LYS A 119 -30.62 2.52 24.21
CA LYS A 119 -29.72 3.57 23.74
C LYS A 119 -29.00 3.06 22.49
N VAL A 120 -29.39 3.55 21.32
CA VAL A 120 -28.64 3.35 20.08
C VAL A 120 -27.45 4.32 20.11
N VAL A 121 -26.25 3.78 20.31
CA VAL A 121 -25.01 4.52 20.08
C VAL A 121 -24.71 4.42 18.58
N TYR A 122 -24.84 5.52 17.86
CA TYR A 122 -24.27 5.62 16.52
C TYR A 122 -22.76 5.71 16.68
N SER A 123 -22.04 4.60 16.44
CA SER A 123 -20.64 4.73 16.05
C SER A 123 -20.64 5.29 14.64
N THR A 124 -19.97 6.41 14.42
CA THR A 124 -19.54 6.77 13.06
C THR A 124 -18.82 5.56 12.47
N PRO A 125 -18.97 5.26 11.16
CA PRO A 125 -18.05 4.32 10.53
C PRO A 125 -16.64 4.81 10.87
N ASP A 126 -15.87 3.99 11.58
CA ASP A 126 -14.46 4.26 11.85
C ASP A 126 -13.89 4.53 10.46
N THR A 127 -13.48 5.77 10.20
CA THR A 127 -12.90 6.13 8.91
C THR A 127 -11.83 5.07 8.68
N PRO A 128 -11.84 4.29 7.57
CA PRO A 128 -10.92 3.16 7.43
C PRO A 128 -9.52 3.66 7.76
N ARG A 129 -8.98 3.26 8.92
CA ARG A 129 -7.68 3.75 9.35
C ARG A 129 -6.70 3.31 8.29
N ASP A 130 -5.88 4.23 7.82
CA ASP A 130 -4.77 3.89 6.94
C ASP A 130 -3.89 2.86 7.66
N ARG A 131 -3.97 1.60 7.22
CA ARG A 131 -3.28 0.46 7.85
C ARG A 131 -1.77 0.68 7.87
N PHE A 132 -1.24 1.45 6.92
CA PHE A 132 0.18 1.69 6.75
C PHE A 132 0.48 3.20 6.76
N GLU A 133 -0.02 3.92 7.78
CA GLU A 133 0.17 5.37 7.94
C GLU A 133 1.65 5.81 7.81
N VAL A 134 2.59 5.01 8.32
CA VAL A 134 4.03 5.28 8.17
C VAL A 134 4.46 5.32 6.70
N ILE A 135 3.91 4.42 5.87
CA ILE A 135 4.18 4.40 4.43
C ILE A 135 3.58 5.63 3.77
N THR A 136 2.36 6.02 4.13
CA THR A 136 1.74 7.27 3.66
C THR A 136 2.57 8.49 4.06
N ALA A 137 3.09 8.54 5.28
CA ALA A 137 3.94 9.63 5.74
C ALA A 137 5.27 9.71 4.95
N ILE A 138 5.87 8.57 4.61
CA ILE A 138 7.07 8.51 3.75
C ILE A 138 6.75 9.04 2.35
N LEU A 139 5.60 8.67 1.79
CA LEU A 139 5.18 9.02 0.43
C LEU A 139 4.56 10.42 0.31
N ALA A 140 4.20 11.08 1.41
CA ALA A 140 3.40 12.31 1.43
C ALA A 140 3.94 13.47 0.58
N ARG A 141 5.26 13.49 0.31
CA ARG A 141 5.89 14.53 -0.54
C ARG A 141 5.89 14.20 -2.02
N ILE A 142 5.69 12.94 -2.40
CA ILE A 142 5.88 12.44 -3.78
C ILE A 142 4.65 11.73 -4.35
N ALA A 143 3.67 11.40 -3.52
CA ALA A 143 2.46 10.70 -3.93
C ALA A 143 1.25 11.16 -3.12
N ARG A 144 0.07 10.91 -3.67
CA ARG A 144 -1.22 11.09 -2.97
C ARG A 144 -1.93 9.75 -2.87
N PRO A 145 -2.53 9.41 -1.73
CA PRO A 145 -3.42 8.25 -1.65
C PRO A 145 -4.55 8.36 -2.68
N ARG A 146 -4.93 7.24 -3.28
CA ARG A 146 -6.13 7.16 -4.11
C ARG A 146 -7.33 7.27 -3.18
N SER A 147 -8.19 8.26 -3.41
CA SER A 147 -9.41 8.42 -2.63
C SER A 147 -10.35 7.24 -2.88
N SER A 148 -10.74 6.55 -1.81
CA SER A 148 -11.87 5.61 -1.80
C SER A 148 -13.16 6.40 -1.96
N SER A 149 -13.51 6.76 -3.19
CA SER A 149 -14.82 7.38 -3.45
C SER A 149 -15.89 6.31 -3.33
N VAL A 150 -16.49 6.16 -2.13
CA VAL A 150 -17.81 5.53 -2.03
C VAL A 150 -18.79 6.54 -2.59
N SER A 151 -19.19 6.36 -3.84
CA SER A 151 -20.29 7.11 -4.43
C SER A 151 -21.54 6.83 -3.61
N GLU A 152 -21.92 7.72 -2.70
CA GLU A 152 -23.26 7.69 -2.11
C GLU A 152 -24.26 7.87 -3.25
N ILE A 153 -24.88 6.77 -3.69
CA ILE A 153 -26.05 6.83 -4.56
C ILE A 153 -27.15 7.48 -3.73
N ARG A 154 -27.31 8.79 -3.91
CA ARG A 154 -28.41 9.55 -3.34
C ARG A 154 -29.67 9.14 -4.10
N LEU A 155 -30.43 8.21 -3.56
CA LEU A 155 -31.80 7.97 -4.02
C LEU A 155 -32.58 9.26 -3.73
N LEU A 156 -32.94 9.97 -4.79
CA LEU A 156 -33.83 11.14 -4.71
C LEU A 156 -35.26 10.67 -4.37
N PRO A 157 -36.01 11.50 -3.63
CA PRO A 157 -37.35 11.16 -3.12
C PRO A 157 -38.41 11.00 -4.21
#